data_AF-A0A0F9J0K7-F1
#
_entry.id   AF-A0A0F9J0K7-F1
#
_cell.length_a   1.000
_cell.length_b   1.000
_cell.length_c   1.000
_cell.angle_alpha   90.00
_cell.angle_beta   90.00
_cell.angle_gamma   90.00
#
_symmetry.space_group_name_H-M   'P 1'
#
loop_
_entity.id
_entity.type
_entity.pdbx_description
1 polymer ?
#
loop_
_entity_poly.entity_id
_entity_poly.type
_entity_poly.pdbx_seq_one_letter_code
_entity_poly.pdbx_strand_id
1 'polypeptide(L)'
;MAKTRKKTLTADEWREQLEPFDSWNRRLILATFGLLGIPSTYLDVGSGTGAMTAIARSIGIDALGVDVIARDPDKYYDLNAPMNLDRQ
;
A
#
# COMPACT_ATOMS: atom_id res chain seq x y z
N MET A 1 9.57 -29.08 -22.55
CA MET A 1 10.06 -27.73 -22.16
C MET A 1 9.82 -27.56 -20.67
N ALA A 2 10.88 -27.50 -19.86
CA ALA A 2 10.74 -27.25 -18.42
C ALA A 2 10.32 -25.79 -18.20
N LYS A 3 9.18 -25.55 -17.55
CA LYS A 3 8.78 -24.21 -17.10
C LYS A 3 9.71 -23.81 -15.97
N THR A 4 10.61 -22.87 -16.20
CA THR A 4 11.43 -22.26 -15.15
C THR A 4 10.49 -21.63 -14.12
N ARG A 5 10.42 -22.19 -12.92
CA ARG A 5 9.60 -21.65 -11.83
C ARG A 5 10.20 -20.30 -11.45
N LYS A 6 9.49 -19.20 -11.72
CA LYS A 6 9.91 -17.87 -11.23
C LYS A 6 10.05 -17.94 -9.71
N LYS A 7 11.18 -17.46 -9.17
CA LYS A 7 11.39 -17.35 -7.73
C LYS A 7 10.29 -16.45 -7.16
N THR A 8 9.53 -16.96 -6.18
CA THR A 8 8.60 -16.13 -5.41
C THR A 8 9.41 -15.28 -4.44
N LEU A 9 9.22 -13.97 -4.49
CA LEU A 9 9.87 -13.04 -3.57
C LEU A 9 9.14 -13.06 -2.22
N THR A 10 9.91 -12.91 -1.15
CA THR A 10 9.39 -12.63 0.19
C THR A 10 8.79 -11.21 0.26
N ALA A 11 8.00 -10.92 1.30
CA ALA A 11 7.44 -9.59 1.51
C ALA A 11 8.53 -8.51 1.65
N ASP A 12 9.65 -8.83 2.30
CA ASP A 12 10.78 -7.91 2.45
C ASP A 12 11.50 -7.68 1.11
N GLU A 13 11.75 -8.74 0.33
CA GLU A 13 12.34 -8.62 -1.03
C GLU A 13 11.43 -7.83 -2.00
N TRP A 14 10.11 -7.95 -1.86
CA TRP A 14 9.17 -7.12 -2.60
C TRP A 14 9.28 -5.65 -2.19
N ARG A 15 9.35 -5.35 -0.89
CA ARG A 15 9.48 -3.98 -0.39
C ARG A 15 10.78 -3.32 -0.84
N GLU A 16 11.91 -4.01 -0.75
CA GLU A 16 13.21 -3.50 -1.22
C GLU A 16 13.17 -3.08 -2.70
N GLN A 17 12.38 -3.77 -3.53
CA GLN A 17 12.19 -3.40 -4.94
C GLN A 17 11.24 -2.23 -5.14
N LEU A 18 10.35 -1.96 -4.18
CA LEU A 18 9.35 -0.90 -4.25
C LEU A 18 9.83 0.43 -3.63
N GLU A 19 10.69 0.38 -2.61
CA GLU A 19 11.23 1.55 -1.91
C GLU A 19 11.81 2.64 -2.83
N PRO A 20 12.53 2.33 -3.93
CA PRO A 20 13.02 3.35 -4.85
C PRO A 20 11.92 4.23 -5.46
N PHE A 21 10.66 3.76 -5.49
CA PHE A 21 9.51 4.48 -6.04
C PHE A 21 8.75 5.31 -5.00
N ASP A 22 9.08 5.20 -3.71
CA ASP A 22 8.39 5.90 -2.62
C ASP A 22 8.29 7.41 -2.83
N SER A 23 9.37 8.03 -3.31
CA SER A 23 9.39 9.48 -3.55
C SER A 23 8.40 9.90 -4.64
N TRP A 24 8.25 9.08 -5.68
CA TRP A 24 7.27 9.30 -6.74
C TRP A 24 5.85 9.05 -6.24
N ASN A 25 5.64 7.99 -5.46
CA ASN A 25 4.35 7.67 -4.87
C ASN A 25 3.82 8.80 -3.98
N ARG A 26 4.69 9.37 -3.13
CA ARG A 26 4.34 10.54 -2.30
C ARG A 26 3.96 11.76 -3.14
N ARG A 27 4.68 12.03 -4.23
CA ARG A 27 4.36 13.14 -5.14
C ARG A 27 3.03 12.95 -5.84
N LEU A 28 2.77 11.72 -6.32
CA LEU A 28 1.52 11.39 -7.00
C LEU A 28 0.31 11.61 -6.10
N ILE A 29 0.33 11.05 -4.88
CA ILE A 29 -0.83 11.20 -3.98
C ILE A 29 -1.04 12.66 -3.55
N LEU A 30 0.03 13.41 -3.29
CA LEU A 30 -0.07 14.84 -2.97
C LEU A 30 -0.61 15.65 -4.15
N ALA A 31 -0.19 15.32 -5.39
CA ALA A 31 -0.72 15.97 -6.58
C ALA A 31 -2.22 15.65 -6.76
N THR A 32 -2.63 14.40 -6.52
CA THR A 32 -4.03 13.99 -6.54
C THR A 32 -4.86 14.77 -5.53
N PHE A 33 -4.41 14.89 -4.28
CA PHE A 33 -5.11 15.68 -3.26
C PHE A 33 -5.08 17.18 -3.56
N GLY A 34 -4.01 17.70 -4.17
CA GLY A 34 -3.95 19.09 -4.62
C GLY A 34 -4.97 19.38 -5.72
N LEU A 35 -5.23 18.42 -6.62
CA LEU A 35 -6.17 18.57 -7.73
C LEU A 35 -7.63 18.34 -7.32
N LEU A 36 -7.88 17.33 -6.49
CA LEU A 36 -9.23 16.86 -6.16
C LEU A 36 -9.73 17.36 -4.79
N GLY A 37 -8.86 18.01 -4.02
CA GLY A 37 -9.09 18.34 -2.62
C GLY A 37 -8.58 17.26 -1.69
N ILE A 38 -8.37 17.64 -0.43
CA ILE A 38 -7.91 16.75 0.64
C ILE A 38 -9.14 16.00 1.18
N PRO A 39 -9.20 14.66 1.06
CA PRO A 39 -10.31 13.89 1.62
C PRO A 39 -10.17 13.77 3.14
N SER A 40 -11.27 13.51 3.83
CA SER A 40 -11.23 13.19 5.27
C SER A 40 -10.68 11.79 5.55
N THR A 41 -10.86 10.85 4.62
CA THR A 41 -10.44 9.45 4.74
C THR A 41 -9.79 8.94 3.45
N TYR A 42 -8.82 8.03 3.55
CA TYR A 42 -8.13 7.44 2.40
C TYR A 42 -7.86 5.94 2.59
N LEU A 43 -8.26 5.12 1.62
CA LEU A 43 -7.98 3.69 1.58
C LEU A 43 -7.01 3.40 0.43
N ASP A 44 -5.87 2.81 0.76
CA ASP A 44 -4.79 2.46 -0.18
C ASP A 44 -4.71 0.93 -0.31
N VAL A 45 -5.26 0.39 -1.39
CA VAL A 45 -5.29 -1.07 -1.65
C VAL A 45 -4.12 -1.44 -2.55
N GLY A 46 -3.30 -2.37 -2.08
CA GLY A 46 -2.00 -2.62 -2.70
C GLY A 46 -0.99 -1.54 -2.31
N SER A 47 -0.97 -1.15 -1.03
CA SER A 47 -0.19 -0.01 -0.54
C SER A 47 1.32 -0.21 -0.60
N GLY A 48 1.80 -1.43 -0.87
CA GLY A 48 3.20 -1.78 -1.03
C GLY A 48 4.03 -1.45 0.21
N THR A 49 4.86 -0.41 0.11
CA THR A 49 5.69 0.12 1.20
C THR A 49 4.90 0.98 2.20
N GLY A 50 3.65 1.34 1.88
CA GLY A 50 2.85 2.26 2.67
C GLY A 50 3.19 3.73 2.45
N ALA A 51 4.04 4.08 1.47
CA ALA A 51 4.53 5.43 1.28
C ALA A 51 3.43 6.49 1.05
N MET A 52 2.38 6.14 0.29
CA MET A 52 1.23 7.03 0.06
C MET A 52 0.35 7.16 1.31
N THR A 53 0.08 6.03 1.96
CA THR A 53 -0.67 6.00 3.23
C THR A 53 0.03 6.82 4.31
N ALA A 54 1.35 6.66 4.47
CA ALA A 54 2.13 7.38 5.48
C ALA A 54 2.11 8.90 5.25
N ILE A 55 2.26 9.37 4.00
CA ILE A 55 2.18 10.82 3.73
C ILE A 55 0.75 11.35 3.93
N ALA A 56 -0.28 10.58 3.56
CA ALA A 56 -1.67 10.96 3.80
C ALA A 56 -1.95 11.14 5.31
N ARG A 57 -1.51 10.21 6.16
CA ARG A 57 -1.60 10.33 7.62
C ARG A 57 -0.87 11.57 8.13
N SER A 58 0.32 11.86 7.59
CA SER A 58 1.14 13.01 8.03
C SER A 58 0.48 14.37 7.79
N ILE A 59 -0.46 14.46 6.84
CA ILE A 59 -1.24 15.67 6.55
C ILE A 59 -2.65 15.65 7.18
N GLY A 60 -2.89 14.72 8.12
CA GLY A 60 -4.12 14.66 8.92
C GLY A 60 -5.28 13.89 8.29
N ILE A 61 -5.05 13.12 7.23
CA ILE A 61 -6.07 12.24 6.65
C ILE A 61 -6.17 10.96 7.48
N ASP A 62 -7.38 10.51 7.79
CA ASP A 62 -7.62 9.17 8.35
C ASP A 62 -7.39 8.11 7.25
N ALA A 63 -6.17 7.60 7.19
CA ALA A 63 -5.73 6.74 6.10
C ALA A 63 -5.39 5.31 6.55
N LEU A 64 -5.74 4.34 5.70
CA LEU A 64 -5.48 2.92 5.90
C LEU A 64 -4.83 2.31 4.65
N GLY A 65 -3.67 1.67 4.83
CA GLY A 65 -3.02 0.86 3.81
C GLY A 65 -3.32 -0.63 4.01
N VAL A 66 -3.59 -1.32 2.91
CA VAL A 66 -3.83 -2.76 2.85
C VAL A 66 -2.93 -3.38 1.79
N ASP A 67 -2.11 -4.35 2.20
CA ASP A 67 -1.26 -5.09 1.27
C ASP A 67 -0.94 -6.50 1.76
N VAL A 68 -0.68 -7.42 0.84
CA VAL A 68 -0.12 -8.76 1.12
C VAL A 68 1.35 -8.69 1.58
N ILE A 69 2.00 -7.54 1.54
CA ILE A 69 3.38 -7.36 2.05
C ILE A 69 3.47 -6.34 3.21
N ALA A 70 2.33 -5.93 3.76
CA ALA A 70 2.21 -4.82 4.73
C ALA A 70 3.09 -4.96 6.00
N ARG A 71 3.40 -3.81 6.62
CA ARG A 71 3.93 -3.67 7.98
C ARG A 71 3.11 -2.63 8.75
N ASP A 72 3.16 -2.69 10.08
CA ASP A 72 2.48 -1.76 11.00
C ASP A 72 2.80 -0.28 10.66
N PRO A 73 1.83 0.65 10.63
CA PRO A 73 0.41 0.50 11.00
C PRO A 73 -0.51 0.05 9.85
N ASP A 74 0.03 -0.48 8.76
CA ASP A 74 -0.76 -1.02 7.64
C ASP A 74 -1.15 -2.48 7.89
N LYS A 75 -2.27 -2.89 7.29
CA LYS A 75 -2.85 -4.21 7.54
C LYS A 75 -2.46 -5.21 6.46
N TYR A 76 -2.00 -6.38 6.91
CA TYR A 76 -1.81 -7.55 6.06
C TYR A 76 -3.15 -8.26 5.83
N TYR A 77 -3.50 -8.53 4.57
CA TYR A 77 -4.64 -9.37 4.21
C TYR A 77 -4.24 -10.37 3.12
N ASP A 78 -4.46 -11.66 3.36
CA ASP A 78 -4.33 -12.68 2.31
C ASP A 78 -5.55 -12.59 1.38
N LEU A 79 -5.36 -12.03 0.18
CA LEU A 79 -6.42 -11.88 -0.81
C LEU A 79 -6.83 -13.21 -1.48
N ASN A 80 -6.16 -14.32 -1.18
CA ASN A 80 -6.61 -15.67 -1.58
C ASN A 80 -7.65 -16.25 -0.62
N ALA A 81 -7.80 -15.65 0.57
CA ALA A 81 -8.90 -15.92 1.48
C ALA A 81 -9.96 -14.83 1.35
N PRO A 82 -11.27 -15.17 1.39
CA PRO A 82 -12.32 -14.16 1.41
C PRO A 82 -12.13 -13.23 2.61
N MET A 83 -12.07 -11.93 2.35
CA MET A 83 -12.09 -10.94 3.43
C MET A 83 -13.47 -10.98 4.09
N ASN A 84 -13.55 -11.50 5.32
CA ASN A 84 -14.71 -11.28 6.18
C ASN A 84 -14.71 -9.80 6.59
N LEU A 85 -15.22 -8.93 5.71
CA LEU A 85 -15.39 -7.49 5.94
C LEU A 85 -16.56 -7.18 6.89
N ASP A 86 -16.91 -8.13 7.75
CA ASP A 86 -17.92 -7.98 8.76
C ASP A 86 -17.42 -6.86 9.70
N ARG A 87 -18.18 -5.75 9.73
CA ARG A 87 -17.86 -4.56 10.50
C ARG A 87 -17.59 -4.95 11.96
N GLN A 88 -16.33 -4.85 12.40
CA GLN A 88 -15.96 -4.78 13.81
C GLN A 88 -15.93 -3.33 14.25
#